data_AF-U5S0T5-F1
#
_entry.id   AF-U5S0T5-F1
#
_cell.length_a   1.000
_cell.length_b   1.000
_cell.length_c   1.000
_cell.angle_alpha   90.00
_cell.angle_beta   90.00
_cell.angle_gamma   90.00
#
_symmetry.space_group_name_H-M   'P 1'
#
loop_
_entity.id
_entity.type
_entity.pdbx_description
1 polymer ?
#
loop_
_entity_poly.entity_id
_entity_poly.type
_entity_poly.pdbx_seq_one_letter_code
_entity_poly.pdbx_strand_id
1 'polypeptide(L)'
;LPLAPDKPIDFGALDFCRVCMKCADNCPGQAITFEKDPMPHKGYLRWNTDSKKCTVFRAANDEGVSCGRCVKVCPWNSKEDSWFHEAGVWIGSKGKQSASLLKQIDDMLGYGTEEIT
;
A
#
# COMPACT_ATOMS: atom_id res chain seq x y z
N LEU A 1 -19.26 -18.21 21.67
CA LEU A 1 -20.30 -18.25 20.61
C LEU A 1 -19.74 -19.07 19.45
N PRO A 2 -20.38 -20.16 18.99
CA PRO A 2 -19.95 -20.88 17.78
C PRO A 2 -20.38 -20.07 16.54
N LEU A 3 -19.41 -19.62 15.73
CA LEU A 3 -19.65 -18.81 14.52
C LEU A 3 -19.10 -19.52 13.28
N ALA A 4 -19.74 -19.30 12.13
CA ALA A 4 -19.24 -19.77 10.84
C ALA A 4 -18.12 -18.83 10.34
N PRO A 5 -16.94 -19.36 9.95
CA PRO A 5 -15.87 -18.55 9.39
C PRO A 5 -16.11 -18.18 7.92
N ASP A 6 -15.72 -16.96 7.54
CA ASP A 6 -15.66 -16.53 6.14
C ASP A 6 -14.50 -17.18 5.37
N LYS A 7 -14.52 -17.05 4.04
CA LYS A 7 -13.45 -17.54 3.17
C LYS A 7 -12.41 -16.44 2.88
N PRO A 8 -11.14 -16.81 2.64
CA PRO A 8 -10.14 -15.86 2.11
C PRO A 8 -10.59 -15.26 0.78
N ILE A 9 -10.11 -14.05 0.49
CA ILE A 9 -10.36 -13.33 -0.77
C ILE A 9 -9.05 -13.13 -1.55
N ASP A 10 -9.17 -13.05 -2.87
CA ASP A 10 -8.13 -12.53 -3.76
C ASP A 10 -8.73 -11.44 -4.63
N PHE A 11 -8.22 -10.22 -4.47
CA PHE A 11 -8.63 -9.04 -5.23
C PHE A 11 -7.48 -8.46 -6.07
N GLY A 12 -6.41 -9.23 -6.30
CA GLY A 12 -5.28 -8.81 -7.13
C GLY A 12 -4.23 -7.94 -6.41
N ALA A 13 -4.33 -7.76 -5.08
CA ALA A 13 -3.35 -6.99 -4.31
C ALA A 13 -1.90 -7.49 -4.45
N LEU A 14 -1.69 -8.81 -4.56
CA LEU A 14 -0.35 -9.36 -4.74
C LEU A 14 0.31 -8.87 -6.03
N ASP A 15 -0.44 -8.92 -7.13
CA ASP A 15 0.05 -8.44 -8.43
C ASP A 15 0.22 -6.93 -8.46
N PHE A 16 -0.63 -6.20 -7.75
CA PHE A 16 -0.52 -4.77 -7.62
C PHE A 16 0.73 -4.34 -6.85
N CYS A 17 0.96 -4.94 -5.68
CA CYS A 17 2.11 -4.61 -4.84
C CYS A 17 3.46 -4.92 -5.51
N ARG A 18 3.53 -5.94 -6.38
CA ARG A 18 4.73 -6.27 -7.18
C ARG A 18 5.20 -5.15 -8.10
N VAL A 19 4.30 -4.25 -8.53
CA VAL A 19 4.59 -3.19 -9.50
C VAL A 19 4.48 -1.77 -8.94
N CYS A 20 3.65 -1.58 -7.90
CA CYS A 20 3.30 -0.25 -7.41
C CYS A 20 4.47 0.46 -6.71
N MET A 21 5.03 -0.13 -5.64
CA MET A 21 6.10 0.41 -4.79
C MET A 21 5.87 1.78 -4.13
N LYS A 22 4.72 2.42 -4.35
CA LYS A 22 4.44 3.79 -3.89
C LYS A 22 4.59 3.99 -2.38
N CYS A 23 4.19 2.99 -1.58
CA CYS A 23 4.36 3.05 -0.13
C CYS A 23 5.83 2.97 0.31
N ALA A 24 6.68 2.25 -0.44
CA ALA A 24 8.12 2.20 -0.21
C ALA A 24 8.79 3.52 -0.62
N ASP A 25 8.44 4.05 -1.80
CA ASP A 25 8.94 5.34 -2.32
C ASP A 25 8.66 6.49 -1.34
N ASN A 26 7.50 6.48 -0.69
CA ASN A 26 7.03 7.53 0.19
C ASN A 26 7.27 7.25 1.69
N CYS A 27 8.05 6.22 2.04
CA CYS A 27 8.32 5.92 3.44
C CYS A 27 9.45 6.83 3.98
N PRO A 28 9.15 7.82 4.85
CA PRO A 28 10.18 8.73 5.34
C PRO A 28 11.24 8.01 6.21
N GLY A 29 10.84 6.97 6.93
CA GLY A 29 11.75 6.12 7.70
C GLY A 29 12.47 5.04 6.89
N GLN A 30 12.26 4.97 5.57
CA GLN A 30 12.85 3.95 4.68
C GLN A 30 12.76 2.52 5.24
N ALA A 31 11.60 2.21 5.80
CA ALA A 31 11.35 0.96 6.52
C ALA A 31 10.71 -0.12 5.66
N ILE A 32 10.08 0.25 4.53
CA ILE A 32 9.36 -0.67 3.65
C ILE A 32 10.31 -1.18 2.58
N THR A 33 10.28 -2.48 2.32
CA THR A 33 11.14 -3.13 1.32
C THR A 33 10.74 -2.76 -0.12
N PHE A 34 11.72 -2.81 -1.02
CA PHE A 34 11.55 -2.70 -2.48
C PHE A 34 11.53 -4.07 -3.19
N GLU A 35 11.55 -5.17 -2.44
CA GLU A 35 11.44 -6.52 -3.01
C GLU A 35 10.14 -6.65 -3.81
N LYS A 36 10.24 -7.16 -5.04
CA LYS A 36 9.04 -7.34 -5.89
C LYS A 36 8.14 -8.43 -5.37
N ASP A 37 8.71 -9.52 -4.88
CA ASP A 37 7.96 -10.68 -4.39
C ASP A 37 8.05 -10.82 -2.86
N PRO A 38 7.03 -11.40 -2.22
CA PRO A 38 7.06 -11.65 -0.79
C PRO A 38 8.12 -12.70 -0.44
N MET A 39 8.79 -12.49 0.67
CA MET A 39 9.88 -13.34 1.15
C MET A 39 9.45 -14.20 2.33
N PRO A 40 10.04 -15.40 2.54
CA PRO A 40 9.78 -16.21 3.72
C PRO A 40 10.12 -15.46 5.01
N HIS A 41 9.18 -15.44 5.94
CA HIS A 41 9.36 -14.89 7.28
C HIS A 41 8.50 -15.65 8.28
N LYS A 42 9.13 -16.27 9.29
CA LYS A 42 8.43 -16.98 10.38
C LYS A 42 7.33 -17.95 9.89
N GLY A 43 7.60 -18.69 8.82
CA GLY A 43 6.71 -19.74 8.31
C GLY A 43 5.67 -19.30 7.27
N TYR A 44 5.68 -18.04 6.82
CA TYR A 44 4.79 -17.57 5.75
C TYR A 44 5.48 -16.54 4.85
N LEU A 45 4.91 -16.30 3.67
CA LEU A 45 5.42 -15.31 2.72
C LEU A 45 4.85 -13.93 3.03
N ARG A 46 5.72 -12.90 3.08
CA ARG A 46 5.31 -11.50 3.19
C ARG A 46 6.37 -10.56 2.64
N TRP A 47 5.98 -9.34 2.31
CA TRP A 47 6.94 -8.24 2.25
C TRP A 47 7.35 -7.85 3.67
N ASN A 48 8.66 -7.83 3.91
CA ASN A 48 9.21 -7.50 5.22
C ASN A 48 9.37 -5.99 5.37
N THR A 49 9.00 -5.48 6.54
CA THR A 49 9.19 -4.08 6.93
C THR A 49 10.17 -4.05 8.10
N ASP A 50 11.15 -3.16 8.06
CA ASP A 50 12.01 -2.88 9.21
C ASP A 50 11.18 -2.18 10.30
N SER A 51 10.64 -2.98 11.22
CA SER A 51 9.79 -2.48 12.29
C SER A 51 10.54 -1.54 13.23
N LYS A 52 11.86 -1.72 13.41
CA LYS A 52 12.66 -0.84 14.27
C LYS A 52 12.76 0.55 13.65
N LYS A 53 13.10 0.67 12.37
CA LYS A 53 13.12 1.95 11.66
C LYS A 53 11.75 2.64 11.69
N CYS A 54 10.69 1.89 11.40
CA CYS A 54 9.33 2.42 11.45
C CYS A 54 8.95 2.92 12.85
N THR A 55 9.23 2.14 13.90
CA THR A 55 8.94 2.53 15.29
C THR A 55 9.73 3.76 15.72
N VAL A 56 11.03 3.83 15.42
CA VAL A 56 11.86 5.00 15.74
C VAL A 56 11.31 6.24 15.04
N PHE A 57 11.02 6.17 13.73
CA PHE A 57 10.45 7.31 13.02
C PHE A 57 9.10 7.73 13.63
N ARG A 58 8.19 6.78 13.87
CA ARG A 58 6.87 7.09 14.46
C ARG A 58 6.96 7.73 15.84
N ALA A 59 7.92 7.32 16.67
CA ALA A 59 8.01 7.76 18.05
C ALA A 59 8.84 9.02 18.25
N ALA A 60 9.83 9.27 17.39
CA ALA A 60 10.87 10.27 17.61
C ALA A 60 11.00 11.31 16.50
N ASN A 61 10.21 11.25 15.43
CA ASN A 61 10.18 12.35 14.46
C ASN A 61 9.64 13.63 15.12
N ASP A 62 10.29 14.73 14.81
CA ASP A 62 10.11 16.07 15.36
C ASP A 62 9.22 16.96 14.45
N GLU A 63 8.89 16.47 13.26
CA GLU A 63 8.02 17.12 12.27
C GLU A 63 6.55 16.67 12.36
N GLY A 64 6.18 15.86 13.36
CA GLY A 64 4.82 15.36 13.49
C GLY A 64 4.60 14.41 14.68
N VAL A 65 3.43 13.79 14.71
CA VAL A 65 3.05 12.81 15.74
C VAL A 65 2.71 11.48 15.05
N SER A 66 3.44 10.41 15.38
CA SER A 66 3.30 9.10 14.70
C SER A 66 3.65 9.19 13.20
N CYS A 67 3.22 8.21 12.41
CA CYS A 67 3.29 8.20 10.95
C CYS A 67 2.23 7.26 10.39
N GLY A 68 1.64 7.62 9.26
CA GLY A 68 0.71 6.80 8.49
C GLY A 68 0.86 7.00 6.98
N ARG A 69 1.99 7.55 6.53
CA ARG A 69 2.20 7.99 5.15
C ARG A 69 1.97 6.86 4.14
N CYS A 70 2.44 5.65 4.44
CA CYS A 70 2.25 4.47 3.59
C CYS A 70 0.78 4.12 3.33
N VAL A 71 -0.10 4.30 4.32
CA VAL A 71 -1.55 4.11 4.16
C VAL A 71 -2.13 5.24 3.32
N LYS A 72 -1.76 6.49 3.63
CA LYS A 72 -2.25 7.69 2.93
C LYS A 72 -1.93 7.65 1.44
N VAL A 73 -0.74 7.20 1.03
CA VAL A 73 -0.34 7.18 -0.40
C VAL A 73 -0.79 5.93 -1.15
N CYS A 74 -1.34 4.92 -0.47
CA CYS A 74 -1.73 3.67 -1.11
C CYS A 74 -2.85 3.91 -2.14
N PRO A 75 -2.71 3.42 -3.38
CA PRO A 75 -3.78 3.51 -4.39
C PRO A 75 -5.08 2.80 -4.00
N TRP A 76 -5.00 1.80 -3.12
CA TRP A 76 -6.17 1.11 -2.59
C TRP A 76 -6.85 1.86 -1.44
N ASN A 77 -6.25 2.93 -0.93
CA ASN A 77 -6.89 3.76 0.08
C ASN A 77 -7.86 4.70 -0.63
N SER A 78 -9.16 4.41 -0.54
CA SER A 78 -10.22 5.19 -1.19
C SER A 78 -10.04 6.68 -0.93
N LYS A 79 -9.80 7.43 -2.00
CA LYS A 79 -9.62 8.89 -1.95
C LYS A 79 -10.96 9.62 -2.02
N GLU A 80 -11.97 8.94 -2.55
CA GLU A 80 -13.32 9.41 -2.81
C GLU A 80 -14.26 8.19 -2.95
N ASP A 81 -15.53 8.38 -2.62
CA ASP A 81 -16.59 7.38 -2.83
C ASP A 81 -17.29 7.69 -4.16
N SER A 82 -16.75 7.15 -5.25
CA SER A 82 -17.19 7.44 -6.62
C SER A 82 -17.24 6.17 -7.48
N TRP A 83 -18.22 6.09 -8.40
CA TRP A 83 -18.40 4.92 -9.27
C TRP A 83 -17.19 4.66 -10.17
N PHE A 84 -16.47 5.71 -10.57
CA PHE A 84 -15.30 5.60 -11.43
C PHE A 84 -14.06 5.20 -10.63
N HIS A 85 -13.96 5.58 -9.34
CA HIS A 85 -12.95 5.05 -8.44
C HIS A 85 -13.14 3.54 -8.23
N GLU A 86 -14.37 3.07 -7.98
CA GLU A 86 -14.68 1.63 -7.89
C GLU A 86 -14.32 0.88 -9.17
N ALA A 87 -14.67 1.43 -10.33
CA ALA A 87 -14.30 0.84 -11.62
C ALA A 87 -12.78 0.78 -11.83
N GLY A 88 -12.04 1.84 -11.45
CA GLY A 88 -10.58 1.88 -11.56
C GLY A 88 -9.90 0.82 -10.69
N VAL A 89 -10.34 0.69 -9.44
CA VAL A 89 -9.90 -0.33 -8.47
C VAL A 89 -10.19 -1.74 -8.99
N TRP A 90 -11.39 -1.98 -9.57
CA TRP A 90 -11.75 -3.25 -10.18
C TRP A 90 -10.88 -3.60 -11.40
N ILE A 91 -10.54 -2.62 -12.24
CA ILE A 91 -9.65 -2.82 -13.40
C ILE A 91 -8.24 -3.16 -12.90
N GLY A 92 -7.70 -2.39 -11.96
CA GLY A 92 -6.38 -2.63 -11.35
C GLY A 92 -6.25 -3.99 -10.67
N SER A 93 -7.37 -4.58 -10.27
CA SER A 93 -7.50 -5.90 -9.66
C SER A 93 -7.23 -7.08 -10.63
N LYS A 94 -7.19 -6.86 -11.95
CA LYS A 94 -7.19 -7.95 -12.96
C LYS A 94 -5.81 -8.51 -13.34
N GLY A 95 -4.72 -7.92 -12.88
CA GLY A 95 -3.37 -8.44 -13.08
C GLY A 95 -2.30 -7.36 -13.16
N LYS A 96 -1.05 -7.76 -13.37
CA LYS A 96 0.13 -6.88 -13.29
C LYS A 96 0.08 -5.69 -14.28
N GLN A 97 -0.45 -5.90 -15.49
CA GLN A 97 -0.53 -4.85 -16.50
C GLN A 97 -1.55 -3.77 -16.10
N SER A 98 -2.74 -4.18 -15.68
CA SER A 98 -3.77 -3.23 -15.24
C SER A 98 -3.38 -2.56 -13.91
N ALA A 99 -2.68 -3.26 -13.03
CA ALA A 99 -2.09 -2.67 -11.84
C ALA A 99 -1.06 -1.58 -12.16
N SER A 100 -0.18 -1.81 -13.15
CA SER A 100 0.80 -0.81 -13.59
C SER A 100 0.11 0.41 -14.19
N LEU A 101 -0.95 0.22 -14.96
CA LEU A 101 -1.75 1.31 -15.51
C LEU A 101 -2.43 2.11 -14.40
N LEU A 102 -3.06 1.44 -13.43
CA LEU A 102 -3.72 2.11 -12.31
C LEU A 102 -2.71 2.93 -11.48
N LYS A 103 -1.49 2.41 -11.25
CA LYS A 103 -0.41 3.19 -10.64
C LYS A 103 -0.11 4.47 -11.43
N GLN A 104 0.06 4.37 -12.75
CA GLN A 104 0.36 5.53 -13.59
C GLN A 104 -0.73 6.60 -13.55
N ILE A 105 -2.00 6.18 -13.52
CA ILE A 105 -3.14 7.08 -13.38
C ILE A 105 -3.11 7.76 -12.00
N ASP A 106 -2.88 7.00 -10.94
CA ASP A 106 -2.77 7.52 -9.57
C ASP A 106 -1.67 8.60 -9.46
N ASP A 107 -0.49 8.33 -10.03
CA ASP A 107 0.62 9.29 -10.09
C ASP A 107 0.29 10.52 -10.95
N MET A 108 -0.37 10.34 -12.12
CA MET A 108 -0.77 11.43 -13.02
C MET A 108 -1.77 12.39 -12.36
N LEU A 109 -2.67 11.87 -11.53
CA LEU A 109 -3.65 12.67 -10.80
C LEU A 109 -3.05 13.37 -9.57
N GLY A 110 -1.75 13.19 -9.29
CA GLY A 110 -1.07 13.82 -8.16
C GLY A 110 -1.46 13.23 -6.80
N TYR A 111 -2.09 12.05 -6.76
CA TYR A 111 -2.42 11.44 -5.50
C TYR A 111 -1.14 11.02 -4.75
N GLY A 112 -1.09 11.26 -3.45
CA GLY A 112 0.09 10.99 -2.65
C GLY A 112 1.16 12.08 -2.71
N THR A 113 0.93 13.22 -3.38
CA THR A 113 1.82 14.40 -3.31
C THR A 113 1.27 15.50 -2.40
N GLU A 114 0.20 15.24 -1.65
CA GLU A 114 -0.37 16.23 -0.75
C GLU A 114 0.61 16.53 0.40
N GLU A 115 0.96 17.81 0.55
CA GLU A 115 1.65 18.35 1.72
C GLU A 115 0.61 18.67 2.79
N ILE A 116 0.79 18.14 3.99
CA ILE A 116 -0.03 18.48 5.14
C ILE A 116 0.71 19.62 5.84
N THR A 117 0.45 20.85 5.41
CA THR A 117 0.84 22.07 6.14
C THR A 117 0.13 22.17 7.48
#